data_AF-A0A2V6ZF07-F1
#
_entry.id   AF-A0A2V6ZF07-F1
#
_cell.length_a   1.000
_cell.length_b   1.000
_cell.length_c   1.000
_cell.angle_alpha   90.00
_cell.angle_beta   90.00
_cell.angle_gamma   90.00
#
_symmetry.space_group_name_H-M   'P 1'
#
loop_
_entity.id
_entity.type
_entity.pdbx_description
1 polymer ?
#
loop_
_entity_poly.entity_id
_entity_poly.type
_entity_poly.pdbx_seq_one_letter_code
_entity_poly.pdbx_strand_id
1 'polypeptide(L)'
;MLLLVGLASAADARQWSWLGVRIRDLSEQEMEEIAARHGIREGFGVLIVEIIEGGPAASAGLKNGDVVVAFGARPVTETRMLQRVVAAAPTDQESELTVLRAEGRRLVKVRLVSMPRAMVGERVAAEIGFVMRDPEGAGEPPSRGPIPPPSRRLAVGTPAIAAVLKGSAAEKAGLEVGDVILQVNDQPVLTRDAARDALADVPVDGPLRLTLRRGESRVSVTLPSP
;
A
#
# COMPACT_ATOMS: atom_id res chain seq x y z
N MET A 1 17.57 -27.02 -33.05
CA MET A 1 17.40 -25.66 -32.51
C MET A 1 16.18 -25.68 -31.60
N LEU A 2 16.35 -26.03 -30.33
CA LEU A 2 15.25 -26.09 -29.35
C LEU A 2 15.18 -24.73 -28.65
N LEU A 3 14.06 -24.03 -28.79
CA LEU A 3 13.80 -22.77 -28.10
C LEU A 3 13.61 -23.06 -26.60
N LEU A 4 14.51 -22.54 -25.76
CA LEU A 4 14.22 -22.38 -24.34
C LEU A 4 13.09 -21.35 -24.20
N VAL A 5 11.93 -21.78 -23.73
CA VAL A 5 10.91 -20.88 -23.18
C VAL A 5 11.51 -20.29 -21.91
N GLY A 6 11.88 -19.01 -21.97
CA GLY A 6 12.30 -18.27 -20.81
C GLY A 6 11.14 -18.21 -19.81
N LEU A 7 11.28 -18.94 -18.71
CA LEU A 7 10.59 -18.59 -17.47
C LEU A 7 10.99 -17.14 -17.17
N ALA A 8 10.05 -16.21 -17.29
CA ALA A 8 10.20 -14.90 -16.69
C ALA A 8 10.55 -15.16 -15.21
N SER A 9 11.80 -14.87 -14.88
CA SER A 9 12.35 -15.15 -13.57
C SER A 9 11.56 -14.37 -12.53
N ALA A 10 11.31 -14.97 -11.37
CA ALA A 10 10.79 -14.29 -10.18
C ALA A 10 11.68 -13.11 -9.69
N ALA A 11 12.74 -12.76 -10.44
CA ALA A 11 13.74 -11.74 -10.14
C ALA A 11 13.27 -10.30 -10.41
N ASP A 12 12.16 -10.08 -11.14
CA ASP A 12 11.68 -8.73 -11.49
C ASP A 12 10.52 -8.23 -10.61
N ALA A 13 10.13 -8.98 -9.57
CA ALA A 13 9.05 -8.57 -8.67
C ALA A 13 9.51 -7.42 -7.76
N ARG A 14 8.65 -6.39 -7.61
CA ARG A 14 8.89 -5.20 -6.77
C ARG A 14 9.05 -5.63 -5.30
N GLN A 15 10.30 -5.78 -4.85
CA GLN A 15 10.58 -6.16 -3.47
C GLN A 15 10.69 -4.92 -2.58
N TRP A 16 9.54 -4.43 -2.11
CA TRP A 16 9.53 -3.38 -1.09
C TRP A 16 9.69 -3.96 0.30
N SER A 17 10.58 -3.37 1.07
CA SER A 17 10.64 -3.61 2.50
C SER A 17 9.42 -3.00 3.21
N TRP A 18 8.96 -3.68 4.26
CA TRP A 18 7.78 -3.32 5.02
C TRP A 18 8.09 -3.28 6.51
N LEU A 19 7.59 -2.23 7.18
CA LEU A 19 7.76 -2.01 8.62
C LEU A 19 6.56 -2.50 9.44
N GLY A 20 5.36 -2.56 8.85
CA GLY A 20 4.15 -2.98 9.57
C GLY A 20 3.56 -1.92 10.49
N VAL A 21 3.43 -0.68 10.00
CA VAL A 21 2.88 0.45 10.77
C VAL A 21 1.93 1.29 9.92
N ARG A 22 0.97 1.93 10.58
CA ARG A 22 0.26 3.11 10.06
C ARG A 22 0.83 4.35 10.71
N ILE A 23 1.02 5.36 9.89
CA ILE A 23 1.74 6.57 10.25
C ILE A 23 1.01 7.81 9.76
N ARG A 24 1.25 8.93 10.44
CA ARG A 24 0.85 10.25 9.97
C ARG A 24 1.93 11.28 10.27
N ASP A 25 1.84 12.39 9.56
CA ASP A 25 2.62 13.57 9.88
C ASP A 25 2.12 14.21 11.18
N LEU A 26 3.06 14.73 11.95
CA LEU A 26 2.78 15.59 13.09
C LEU A 26 2.84 17.05 12.64
N SER A 27 1.91 17.86 13.12
CA SER A 27 1.99 19.31 12.97
C SER A 27 3.12 19.89 13.83
N GLU A 28 3.58 21.09 13.48
CA GLU A 28 4.59 21.81 14.26
C GLU A 28 4.14 21.97 15.73
N GLN A 29 2.86 22.31 15.94
CA GLN A 29 2.28 22.46 17.28
C GLN A 29 2.32 21.17 18.09
N GLU A 30 1.96 20.03 17.48
CA GLU A 30 2.03 18.73 18.17
C GLU A 30 3.47 18.36 18.52
N MET A 31 4.43 18.68 17.65
CA MET A 31 5.85 18.47 17.94
C MET A 31 6.33 19.34 19.10
N GLU A 32 5.94 20.61 19.15
CA GLU A 32 6.26 21.52 20.26
C GLU A 32 5.69 21.01 21.59
N GLU A 33 4.47 20.50 21.61
CA GLU A 33 3.85 19.93 22.81
C GLU A 33 4.57 18.66 23.30
N ILE A 34 5.04 17.82 22.38
CA ILE A 34 5.85 16.63 22.72
C ILE A 34 7.22 17.06 23.25
N ALA A 35 7.84 18.03 22.58
CA ALA A 35 9.12 18.61 22.99
C ALA A 35 9.07 19.21 24.40
N ALA A 36 8.05 20.01 24.69
CA ALA A 36 7.86 20.66 25.99
C ALA A 36 7.60 19.67 27.12
N ARG A 37 6.79 18.63 26.87
CA ARG A 37 6.44 17.62 27.89
C ARG A 37 7.58 16.68 28.23
N HIS A 38 8.44 16.37 27.26
CA HIS A 38 9.47 15.34 27.40
C HIS A 38 10.90 15.88 27.36
N GLY A 39 11.08 17.21 27.23
CA GLY A 39 12.39 17.86 27.11
C GLY A 39 13.14 17.50 25.84
N ILE A 40 12.43 17.12 24.77
CA ILE A 40 13.00 16.59 23.53
C ILE A 40 13.15 17.73 22.52
N ARG A 41 14.37 17.94 21.98
CA ARG A 41 14.65 19.02 21.02
C ARG A 41 14.57 18.55 19.56
N GLU A 42 13.42 17.99 19.19
CA GLU A 42 13.17 17.59 17.80
C GLU A 42 11.96 18.33 17.25
N GLY A 43 12.15 19.03 16.12
CA GLY A 43 11.11 19.83 15.48
C GLY A 43 10.33 19.08 14.41
N PHE A 44 10.64 17.81 14.18
CA PHE A 44 10.03 17.00 13.13
C PHE A 44 9.93 15.54 13.57
N GLY A 45 9.05 14.79 12.93
CA GLY A 45 8.88 13.37 13.18
C GLY A 45 7.60 12.83 12.59
N VAL A 46 7.50 11.51 12.54
CA VAL A 46 6.35 10.79 12.01
C VAL A 46 5.73 9.96 13.13
N LEU A 47 4.46 10.20 13.43
CA LEU A 47 3.75 9.48 14.49
C LEU A 47 3.33 8.11 14.00
N ILE A 48 3.65 7.08 14.79
CA ILE A 48 3.04 5.75 14.65
C ILE A 48 1.66 5.78 15.31
N VAL A 49 0.61 5.70 14.49
CA VAL A 49 -0.77 5.66 14.99
C VAL A 49 -1.22 4.24 15.28
N GLU A 50 -0.70 3.27 14.54
CA GLU A 50 -1.08 1.87 14.67
C GLU A 50 0.09 0.95 14.30
N ILE A 51 0.33 -0.05 15.14
CA ILE A 51 1.21 -1.19 14.85
C ILE A 51 0.37 -2.30 14.25
N ILE A 52 0.77 -2.80 13.08
CA ILE A 52 0.11 -3.95 12.45
C ILE A 52 0.54 -5.22 13.18
N GLU A 53 -0.44 -5.99 13.67
CA GLU A 53 -0.19 -7.24 14.39
C GLU A 53 0.55 -8.25 13.50
N GLY A 54 1.52 -8.96 14.11
CA GLY A 54 2.40 -9.89 13.38
C GLY A 54 3.39 -9.22 12.43
N GLY A 55 3.40 -7.89 12.33
CA GLY A 55 4.34 -7.13 11.50
C GLY A 55 5.71 -6.89 12.17
N PRO A 56 6.73 -6.47 11.41
CA PRO A 56 8.09 -6.25 11.92
C PRO A 56 8.17 -5.27 13.09
N ALA A 57 7.41 -4.18 13.05
CA ALA A 57 7.35 -3.19 14.11
C ALA A 57 6.83 -3.78 15.43
N ALA A 58 5.83 -4.66 15.37
CA ALA A 58 5.33 -5.38 16.54
C ALA A 58 6.42 -6.26 17.15
N SER A 59 7.12 -7.04 16.33
CA SER A 59 8.22 -7.91 16.77
C SER A 59 9.40 -7.14 17.36
N ALA A 60 9.67 -5.92 16.87
CA ALA A 60 10.71 -5.04 17.38
C ALA A 60 10.31 -4.26 18.64
N GLY A 61 9.06 -4.38 19.10
CA GLY A 61 8.57 -3.67 20.27
C GLY A 61 8.36 -2.17 20.06
N LEU A 62 8.13 -1.74 18.82
CA LEU A 62 7.56 -0.42 18.53
C LEU A 62 6.14 -0.34 19.08
N LYS A 63 5.69 0.88 19.40
CA LYS A 63 4.41 1.13 20.06
C LYS A 63 3.62 2.22 19.36
N ASN A 64 2.30 2.14 19.49
CA ASN A 64 1.43 3.26 19.16
C ASN A 64 1.85 4.48 20.00
N GLY A 65 1.96 5.64 19.37
CA GLY A 65 2.45 6.85 20.01
C GLY A 65 3.97 7.07 19.89
N ASP A 66 4.74 6.09 19.40
CA ASP A 66 6.15 6.33 19.08
C ASP A 66 6.24 7.35 17.94
N VAL A 67 7.13 8.34 18.10
CA VAL A 67 7.44 9.30 17.03
C VAL A 67 8.76 8.90 16.40
N VAL A 68 8.73 8.49 15.14
CA VAL A 68 9.93 8.14 14.37
C VAL A 68 10.60 9.42 13.90
N VAL A 69 11.88 9.55 14.23
CA VAL A 69 12.66 10.75 13.93
C VAL A 69 13.91 10.48 13.11
N ALA A 70 14.38 9.23 13.07
CA ALA A 70 15.43 8.81 12.16
C ALA A 70 15.28 7.35 11.74
N PHE A 71 15.79 7.05 10.54
CA PHE A 71 15.96 5.71 10.01
C PHE A 71 17.44 5.52 9.63
N GLY A 72 18.17 4.74 10.42
CA GLY A 72 19.63 4.74 10.46
C GLY A 72 20.15 6.14 10.77
N ALA A 73 21.13 6.60 9.99
CA ALA A 73 21.66 7.95 10.10
C ALA A 73 20.79 9.04 9.41
N ARG A 74 19.68 8.68 8.77
CA ARG A 74 18.85 9.63 8.00
C ARG A 74 17.73 10.19 8.88
N PRO A 75 17.64 11.52 9.07
CA PRO A 75 16.49 12.14 9.72
C PRO A 75 15.20 11.84 8.96
N VAL A 76 14.10 11.68 9.67
CA VAL A 76 12.77 11.41 9.12
C VAL A 76 11.87 12.57 9.51
N THR A 77 11.60 13.45 8.54
CA THR A 77 10.83 14.67 8.78
C THR A 77 9.35 14.53 8.43
N GLU A 78 9.02 13.57 7.57
CA GLU A 78 7.68 13.39 7.00
C GLU A 78 7.41 11.92 6.63
N THR A 79 6.14 11.58 6.54
CA THR A 79 5.61 10.24 6.23
C THR A 79 6.14 9.73 4.90
N ARG A 80 6.14 10.58 3.86
CA ARG A 80 6.63 10.21 2.53
C ARG A 80 8.11 9.86 2.53
N MET A 81 8.91 10.54 3.36
CA MET A 81 10.32 10.22 3.53
C MET A 81 10.48 8.86 4.21
N LEU A 82 9.78 8.62 5.33
CA LEU A 82 9.83 7.33 6.04
C LEU A 82 9.45 6.17 5.11
N GLN A 83 8.36 6.31 4.37
CA GLN A 83 7.89 5.29 3.43
C GLN A 83 8.96 4.97 2.36
N ARG A 84 9.59 6.00 1.79
CA ARG A 84 10.65 5.81 0.78
C ARG A 84 11.88 5.13 1.36
N VAL A 85 12.36 5.57 2.52
CA VAL A 85 13.59 5.01 3.12
C VAL A 85 13.39 3.57 3.59
N VAL A 86 12.19 3.22 4.08
CA VAL A 86 11.82 1.85 4.44
C VAL A 86 11.69 1.01 3.18
N ALA A 87 10.96 1.45 2.16
CA ALA A 87 10.73 0.68 0.94
C ALA A 87 12.03 0.36 0.18
N ALA A 88 13.03 1.24 0.26
CA ALA A 88 14.34 1.06 -0.37
C ALA A 88 15.38 0.35 0.52
N ALA A 89 15.06 0.10 1.80
CA ALA A 89 15.99 -0.60 2.68
C ALA A 89 16.04 -2.10 2.35
N PRO A 90 17.18 -2.77 2.59
CA PRO A 90 17.28 -4.21 2.37
C PRO A 90 16.27 -4.99 3.21
N THR A 91 15.62 -5.97 2.58
CA THR A 91 14.79 -6.95 3.28
C THR A 91 15.65 -7.92 4.08
N ASP A 92 15.06 -8.50 5.12
CA ASP A 92 15.65 -9.52 5.99
C ASP A 92 16.89 -9.07 6.78
N GLN A 93 17.18 -7.77 6.80
CA GLN A 93 18.28 -7.15 7.55
C GLN A 93 17.75 -6.28 8.70
N GLU A 94 18.56 -6.14 9.75
CA GLU A 94 18.28 -5.19 10.82
C GLU A 94 18.47 -3.76 10.32
N SER A 95 17.42 -2.96 10.47
CA SER A 95 17.44 -1.51 10.30
C SER A 95 17.27 -0.85 11.65
N GLU A 96 17.96 0.25 11.85
CA GLU A 96 17.88 1.03 13.08
C GLU A 96 16.85 2.15 12.92
N LEU A 97 15.95 2.29 13.88
CA LEU A 97 15.06 3.45 13.98
C LEU A 97 15.37 4.20 15.27
N THR A 98 15.43 5.52 15.17
CA THR A 98 15.37 6.38 16.36
C THR A 98 13.93 6.83 16.54
N VAL A 99 13.37 6.54 17.70
CA VAL A 99 12.02 6.93 18.09
C VAL A 99 12.02 7.75 19.37
N LEU A 100 11.01 8.59 19.55
CA LEU A 100 10.76 9.34 20.76
C LEU A 100 9.65 8.67 21.57
N ARG A 101 9.88 8.54 22.88
CA ARG A 101 8.93 8.10 23.90
C ARG A 101 8.95 9.06 25.08
N ALA A 102 8.04 8.85 26.04
CA ALA A 102 8.01 9.64 27.27
C ALA A 102 9.35 9.65 28.03
N GLU A 103 10.10 8.54 27.94
CA GLU A 103 11.42 8.33 28.53
C GLU A 103 12.57 9.04 27.77
N GLY A 104 12.27 9.69 26.64
CA GLY A 104 13.24 10.28 25.71
C GLY A 104 13.51 9.44 24.46
N ARG A 105 14.68 9.68 23.83
CA ARG A 105 15.12 8.99 22.61
C ARG A 105 15.39 7.50 22.86
N ARG A 106 14.87 6.65 21.99
CA ARG A 106 15.11 5.21 21.98
C ARG A 106 15.55 4.76 20.60
N LEU A 107 16.60 3.96 20.58
CA LEU A 107 17.08 3.29 19.39
C LEU A 107 16.45 1.90 19.37
N VAL A 108 15.71 1.60 18.31
CA VAL A 108 14.97 0.36 18.11
C VAL A 108 15.49 -0.30 16.84
N LYS A 109 15.99 -1.53 16.98
CA LYS A 109 16.37 -2.34 15.83
C LYS A 109 15.16 -3.12 15.35
N VAL A 110 14.86 -3.02 14.06
CA VAL A 110 13.77 -3.75 13.42
C VAL A 110 14.32 -4.56 12.26
N ARG A 111 13.95 -5.83 12.18
CA ARG A 111 14.24 -6.64 11.00
C ARG A 111 13.13 -6.42 9.98
N LEU A 112 13.43 -5.69 8.91
CA LEU A 112 12.44 -5.45 7.85
C LEU A 112 12.19 -6.75 7.08
N VAL A 113 10.95 -6.93 6.63
CA VAL A 113 10.57 -8.09 5.81
C VAL A 113 10.00 -7.60 4.49
N SER A 114 9.94 -8.49 3.51
CA SER A 114 9.25 -8.21 2.25
C SER A 114 7.79 -7.87 2.50
N MET A 115 7.31 -6.82 1.85
CA MET A 115 5.91 -6.41 1.91
C MET A 115 5.01 -7.58 1.47
N PRO A 116 3.91 -7.86 2.21
CA PRO A 116 2.95 -8.87 1.80
C PRO A 116 2.44 -8.59 0.38
N ARG A 117 2.34 -9.62 -0.46
CA ARG A 117 1.95 -9.49 -1.87
C ARG A 117 0.62 -8.76 -2.07
N ALA A 118 -0.37 -9.06 -1.22
CA ALA A 118 -1.64 -8.35 -1.22
C ALA A 118 -1.48 -6.81 -1.07
N MET A 119 -0.54 -6.37 -0.23
CA MET A 119 -0.24 -4.94 -0.06
C MET A 119 0.57 -4.36 -1.23
N VAL A 120 1.46 -5.15 -1.82
CA VAL A 120 2.17 -4.75 -3.05
C VAL A 120 1.17 -4.47 -4.17
N GLY A 121 0.19 -5.37 -4.38
CA GLY A 121 -0.85 -5.18 -5.38
C GLY A 121 -1.71 -3.94 -5.17
N GLU A 122 -2.10 -3.65 -3.92
CA GLU A 122 -2.83 -2.41 -3.58
C GLU A 122 -1.97 -1.16 -3.83
N ARG A 123 -0.68 -1.24 -3.53
CA ARG A 123 0.25 -0.13 -3.77
C ARG A 123 0.43 0.13 -5.27
N VAL A 124 0.55 -0.92 -6.08
CA VAL A 124 0.60 -0.81 -7.55
C VAL A 124 -0.69 -0.18 -8.08
N ALA A 125 -1.86 -0.63 -7.61
CA ALA A 125 -3.15 -0.02 -7.98
C ALA A 125 -3.21 1.48 -7.65
N ALA A 126 -2.77 1.86 -6.44
CA ALA A 126 -2.74 3.25 -6.00
C ALA A 126 -1.76 4.12 -6.81
N GLU A 127 -0.61 3.58 -7.20
CA GLU A 127 0.39 4.25 -8.04
C GLU A 127 -0.16 4.53 -9.44
N ILE A 128 -0.89 3.57 -10.03
CA ILE A 128 -1.62 3.74 -11.30
C ILE A 128 -2.83 4.69 -11.15
N GLY A 129 -3.38 4.76 -9.93
CA GLY A 129 -4.42 5.71 -9.54
C GLY A 129 -5.83 5.14 -9.52
N PHE A 130 -6.00 3.88 -9.13
CA PHE A 130 -7.30 3.32 -8.79
C PHE A 130 -7.26 2.60 -7.44
N VAL A 131 -8.44 2.40 -6.85
CA VAL A 131 -8.61 1.69 -5.58
C VAL A 131 -9.60 0.57 -5.78
N MET A 132 -9.26 -0.63 -5.32
CA MET A 132 -10.19 -1.77 -5.31
C MET A 132 -11.10 -1.70 -4.08
N ARG A 133 -12.35 -2.15 -4.24
CA ARG A 133 -13.35 -2.17 -3.17
C ARG A 133 -12.95 -3.13 -2.06
N ASP A 134 -12.92 -2.64 -0.82
CA ASP A 134 -12.76 -3.50 0.34
C ASP A 134 -13.99 -4.41 0.54
N PRO A 135 -13.78 -5.69 0.88
CA PRO A 135 -14.89 -6.60 1.21
C PRO A 135 -15.64 -6.14 2.48
N GLU A 136 -14.98 -5.42 3.37
CA GLU A 136 -15.56 -4.89 4.63
C GLU A 136 -16.38 -3.61 4.46
N GLY A 137 -16.50 -3.09 3.22
CA GLY A 137 -17.51 -2.07 2.86
C GLY A 137 -18.97 -2.55 2.96
N ALA A 138 -19.24 -3.66 3.64
CA ALA A 138 -20.57 -4.05 4.09
C ALA A 138 -21.04 -3.26 5.33
N GLY A 139 -20.15 -2.52 6.00
CA GLY A 139 -20.44 -1.79 7.24
C GLY A 139 -20.89 -0.34 7.10
N GLU A 140 -20.70 0.30 5.95
CA GLU A 140 -21.18 1.66 5.72
C GLU A 140 -22.31 1.63 4.69
N PRO A 141 -23.58 1.84 5.10
CA PRO A 141 -24.65 1.97 4.13
C PRO A 141 -24.28 3.11 3.18
N PRO A 142 -24.52 2.99 1.86
CA PRO A 142 -24.24 4.07 0.94
C PRO A 142 -24.95 5.32 1.45
N SER A 143 -24.17 6.32 1.85
CA SER A 143 -24.70 7.61 2.29
C SER A 143 -25.55 8.18 1.14
N ARG A 144 -26.88 8.12 1.32
CA ARG A 144 -27.94 8.77 0.52
C ARG A 144 -28.04 8.37 -0.96
N GLY A 145 -27.73 7.13 -1.32
CA GLY A 145 -28.01 6.57 -2.65
C GLY A 145 -29.07 5.45 -2.61
N PRO A 146 -29.84 5.21 -3.70
CA PRO A 146 -30.70 4.03 -3.80
C PRO A 146 -29.86 2.77 -3.63
N ILE A 147 -30.28 1.88 -2.73
CA ILE A 147 -29.67 0.56 -2.58
C ILE A 147 -29.82 -0.19 -3.91
N PRO A 148 -28.73 -0.66 -4.55
CA PRO A 148 -28.85 -1.39 -5.81
C PRO A 148 -29.62 -2.70 -5.63
N PRO A 149 -30.42 -3.10 -6.64
CA PRO A 149 -31.16 -4.37 -6.59
C PRO A 149 -30.19 -5.54 -6.40
N PRO A 150 -30.63 -6.66 -5.80
CA PRO A 150 -29.77 -7.82 -5.52
C PRO A 150 -28.96 -8.30 -6.73
N SER A 151 -29.56 -8.25 -7.92
CA SER A 151 -28.93 -8.62 -9.20
C SER A 151 -27.73 -7.75 -9.59
N ARG A 152 -27.62 -6.52 -9.08
CA ARG A 152 -26.50 -5.61 -9.31
C ARG A 152 -25.53 -5.55 -8.14
N ARG A 153 -25.77 -6.31 -7.07
CA ARG A 153 -24.81 -6.43 -5.97
C ARG A 153 -23.68 -7.34 -6.42
N LEU A 154 -22.46 -6.83 -6.37
CA LEU A 154 -21.29 -7.66 -6.57
C LEU A 154 -21.10 -8.57 -5.35
N ALA A 155 -20.66 -9.80 -5.58
CA ALA A 155 -20.34 -10.72 -4.50
C ALA A 155 -19.22 -10.12 -3.62
N VAL A 156 -19.26 -10.41 -2.32
CA VAL A 156 -18.18 -10.02 -1.40
C VAL A 156 -16.85 -10.58 -1.91
N GLY A 157 -15.80 -9.76 -1.91
CA GLY A 157 -14.49 -10.15 -2.44
C GLY A 157 -14.37 -10.08 -3.96
N THR A 158 -15.37 -9.57 -4.69
CA THR A 158 -15.22 -9.25 -6.12
C THR A 158 -14.15 -8.15 -6.30
N PRO A 159 -13.20 -8.30 -7.23
CA PRO A 159 -12.17 -7.30 -7.53
C PRO A 159 -12.75 -6.10 -8.30
N ALA A 160 -13.59 -5.30 -7.65
CA ALA A 160 -14.25 -4.16 -8.26
C ALA A 160 -13.50 -2.85 -8.00
N ILE A 161 -13.47 -1.95 -8.99
CA ILE A 161 -12.93 -0.60 -8.83
C ILE A 161 -13.89 0.22 -7.97
N ALA A 162 -13.41 0.70 -6.82
CA ALA A 162 -14.15 1.56 -5.91
C ALA A 162 -13.95 3.05 -6.21
N ALA A 163 -12.74 3.43 -6.61
CA ALA A 163 -12.39 4.80 -6.96
C ALA A 163 -11.35 4.83 -8.06
N VAL A 164 -11.40 5.90 -8.85
CA VAL A 164 -10.40 6.26 -9.86
C VAL A 164 -9.95 7.68 -9.55
N LEU A 165 -8.64 7.88 -9.38
CA LEU A 165 -8.07 9.18 -9.03
C LEU A 165 -8.08 10.10 -10.25
N LYS A 166 -8.53 11.33 -10.06
CA LYS A 166 -8.57 12.34 -11.13
C LYS A 166 -7.14 12.66 -11.64
N GLY A 167 -6.98 12.75 -12.95
CA GLY A 167 -5.72 13.03 -13.65
C GLY A 167 -4.74 11.85 -13.70
N SER A 168 -5.09 10.70 -13.12
CA SER A 168 -4.24 9.52 -13.04
C SER A 168 -4.11 8.77 -14.38
N ALA A 169 -3.20 7.80 -14.42
CA ALA A 169 -3.09 6.87 -15.54
C ALA A 169 -4.37 6.02 -15.69
N ALA A 170 -4.97 5.62 -14.57
CA ALA A 170 -6.26 4.90 -14.56
C ALA A 170 -7.38 5.69 -15.24
N GLU A 171 -7.55 6.97 -14.88
CA GLU A 171 -8.59 7.81 -15.49
C GLU A 171 -8.35 8.00 -16.99
N LYS A 172 -7.12 8.32 -17.40
CA LYS A 172 -6.76 8.52 -18.82
C LYS A 172 -6.94 7.27 -19.66
N ALA A 173 -6.72 6.09 -19.07
CA ALA A 173 -6.93 4.82 -19.73
C ALA A 173 -8.42 4.41 -19.78
N GLY A 174 -9.30 5.15 -19.10
CA GLY A 174 -10.74 4.96 -19.13
C GLY A 174 -11.26 3.92 -18.13
N LEU A 175 -10.55 3.67 -17.02
CA LEU A 175 -11.11 2.92 -15.89
C LEU A 175 -12.28 3.69 -15.28
N GLU A 176 -13.33 2.97 -14.90
CA GLU A 176 -14.51 3.54 -14.28
C GLU A 176 -14.82 2.88 -12.94
N VAL A 177 -15.44 3.65 -12.03
CA VAL A 177 -15.95 3.12 -10.77
C VAL A 177 -17.03 2.07 -11.05
N GLY A 178 -16.90 0.91 -10.42
CA GLY A 178 -17.80 -0.23 -10.60
C GLY A 178 -17.33 -1.23 -11.66
N ASP A 179 -16.28 -0.94 -12.44
CA ASP A 179 -15.63 -1.94 -13.28
C ASP A 179 -15.19 -3.13 -12.42
N VAL A 180 -15.45 -4.35 -12.90
CA VAL A 180 -14.98 -5.56 -12.23
C VAL A 180 -13.81 -6.13 -13.00
N ILE A 181 -12.66 -6.25 -12.34
CA ILE A 181 -11.45 -6.83 -12.92
C ILE A 181 -11.69 -8.33 -13.13
N LEU A 182 -11.60 -8.79 -14.38
CA LEU A 182 -11.70 -10.20 -14.75
C LEU A 182 -10.32 -10.81 -15.00
N GLN A 183 -9.36 -9.99 -15.43
CA GLN A 183 -8.01 -10.42 -15.79
C GLN A 183 -7.01 -9.29 -15.54
N VAL A 184 -5.84 -9.65 -15.01
CA VAL A 184 -4.66 -8.79 -14.88
C VAL A 184 -3.56 -9.39 -15.74
N ASN A 185 -3.14 -8.68 -16.78
CA ASN A 185 -2.30 -9.18 -17.86
C ASN A 185 -2.86 -10.49 -18.44
N ASP A 186 -2.17 -11.60 -18.27
CA ASP A 186 -2.59 -12.92 -18.75
C ASP A 186 -3.24 -13.79 -17.64
N GLN A 187 -3.39 -13.24 -16.43
CA GLN A 187 -3.90 -13.97 -15.27
C GLN A 187 -5.38 -13.67 -15.01
N PRO A 188 -6.28 -14.66 -15.11
CA PRO A 188 -7.69 -14.47 -14.75
C PRO A 188 -7.83 -14.33 -13.24
N VAL A 189 -8.66 -13.38 -12.80
CA VAL A 189 -8.86 -13.08 -11.38
C VAL A 189 -10.35 -13.08 -11.05
N LEU A 190 -10.73 -13.91 -10.07
CA LEU A 190 -12.11 -14.02 -9.62
C LEU A 190 -12.34 -13.33 -8.28
N THR A 191 -11.28 -13.16 -7.50
CA THR A 191 -11.31 -12.58 -6.17
C THR A 191 -10.39 -11.37 -6.10
N ARG A 192 -10.64 -10.51 -5.12
CA ARG A 192 -9.79 -9.36 -4.83
C ARG A 192 -8.38 -9.77 -4.47
N ASP A 193 -8.21 -10.81 -3.66
CA ASP A 193 -6.88 -11.27 -3.28
C ASP A 193 -6.12 -11.81 -4.50
N ALA A 194 -6.77 -12.55 -5.40
CA ALA A 194 -6.16 -12.94 -6.67
C ALA A 194 -5.79 -11.73 -7.55
N ALA A 195 -6.63 -10.70 -7.58
CA ALA A 195 -6.33 -9.46 -8.30
C ALA A 195 -5.13 -8.72 -7.71
N ARG A 196 -5.02 -8.64 -6.38
CA ARG A 196 -3.87 -8.04 -5.69
C ARG A 196 -2.59 -8.81 -5.95
N ASP A 197 -2.65 -10.13 -5.84
CA ASP A 197 -1.48 -10.98 -6.11
C ASP A 197 -1.03 -10.85 -7.56
N ALA A 198 -1.95 -10.81 -8.51
CA ALA A 198 -1.63 -10.62 -9.93
C ALA A 198 -1.07 -9.20 -10.21
N LEU A 199 -1.58 -8.17 -9.53
CA LEU A 199 -1.04 -6.82 -9.60
C LEU A 199 0.39 -6.73 -9.01
N ALA A 200 0.70 -7.52 -7.99
CA ALA A 200 2.03 -7.59 -7.39
C ALA A 200 3.09 -8.20 -8.34
N ASP A 201 2.65 -8.98 -9.34
CA ASP A 201 3.52 -9.56 -10.37
C ASP A 201 3.69 -8.66 -11.60
N VAL A 202 3.05 -7.48 -11.62
CA VAL A 202 3.19 -6.54 -12.74
C VAL A 202 4.63 -6.01 -12.77
N PRO A 203 5.35 -6.17 -13.91
CA PRO A 203 6.71 -5.68 -14.02
C PRO A 203 6.79 -4.15 -13.87
N VAL A 204 7.88 -3.68 -13.27
CA VAL A 204 8.14 -2.25 -12.99
C VAL A 204 8.09 -1.37 -14.23
N ASP A 205 8.48 -1.91 -15.39
CA ASP A 205 8.54 -1.20 -16.68
C ASP A 205 7.54 -1.78 -17.72
N GLY A 206 6.64 -2.66 -17.28
CA GLY A 206 5.70 -3.36 -18.14
C GLY A 206 4.33 -2.69 -18.21
N PRO A 207 3.63 -2.72 -19.37
CA PRO A 207 2.26 -2.23 -19.43
C PRO A 207 1.34 -3.11 -18.58
N LEU A 208 0.45 -2.49 -17.82
CA LEU A 208 -0.62 -3.18 -17.10
C LEU A 208 -1.83 -3.30 -18.02
N ARG A 209 -2.23 -4.52 -18.38
CA ARG A 209 -3.44 -4.77 -19.15
C ARG A 209 -4.52 -5.32 -18.22
N LEU A 210 -5.68 -4.68 -18.21
CA LEU A 210 -6.84 -5.13 -17.44
C LEU A 210 -7.97 -5.53 -18.38
N THR A 211 -8.50 -6.73 -18.24
CA THR A 211 -9.81 -7.08 -18.81
C THR A 211 -10.85 -6.88 -17.73
N LEU A 212 -11.86 -6.06 -18.04
CA LEU A 212 -12.86 -5.58 -17.11
C LEU A 212 -14.25 -6.00 -17.59
N ARG A 213 -15.18 -6.14 -16.65
CA ARG A 213 -16.62 -6.16 -16.92
C ARG A 213 -17.22 -4.82 -16.54
N ARG A 214 -17.82 -4.14 -17.53
CA ARG A 214 -18.56 -2.88 -17.39
C ARG A 214 -20.01 -3.12 -17.76
N GLY A 215 -20.88 -3.22 -16.75
CA GLY A 215 -22.24 -3.72 -16.95
C GLY A 215 -22.23 -5.14 -17.52
N GLU A 216 -22.80 -5.30 -18.72
CA GLU A 216 -22.84 -6.57 -19.47
C GLU A 216 -21.67 -6.73 -20.47
N SER A 217 -20.90 -5.66 -20.69
CA SER A 217 -19.83 -5.64 -21.69
C SER A 217 -18.47 -6.03 -21.08
N ARG A 218 -17.64 -6.66 -21.90
CA ARG A 218 -16.20 -6.82 -21.60
C ARG A 218 -15.41 -5.70 -22.25
N VAL A 219 -14.57 -5.05 -21.47
CA VAL A 219 -13.70 -3.95 -21.90
C VAL A 219 -12.26 -4.34 -21.59
N SER A 220 -11.31 -4.01 -22.45
CA SER A 220 -9.89 -4.16 -22.16
C SER A 220 -9.23 -2.80 -22.13
N VAL A 221 -8.49 -2.53 -21.05
CA VAL A 221 -7.78 -1.28 -20.84
C VAL A 221 -6.30 -1.58 -20.68
N THR A 222 -5.45 -0.77 -21.29
CA THR A 222 -3.99 -0.85 -21.13
C THR A 222 -3.52 0.43 -20.45
N LEU A 223 -2.85 0.28 -19.32
CA LEU A 223 -2.32 1.35 -18.51
C LEU A 223 -0.79 1.40 -18.69
N PRO A 224 -0.19 2.60 -18.68
CA PRO A 224 1.25 2.73 -18.64
C PRO A 224 1.81 2.07 -17.38
N SER A 225 3.12 1.82 -17.38
CA SER A 225 3.80 1.28 -16.21
C SER A 225 3.60 2.16 -14.98
N PRO A 226 3.48 1.59 -13.76
CA PRO A 226 3.36 2.36 -12.53
C PRO A 226 4.67 3.07 -12.14
#